data_AF-A0A453ECC2-F1
#
_entry.id   AF-A0A453ECC2-F1
#
_cell.length_a   1.000
_cell.length_b   1.000
_cell.length_c   1.000
_cell.angle_alpha   90.00
_cell.angle_beta   90.00
_cell.angle_gamma   90.00
#
_symmetry.space_group_name_H-M   'P 1'
#
loop_
_entity.id
_entity.type
_entity.pdbx_description
1 polymer ?
#
loop_
_entity_poly.entity_id
_entity_poly.type
_entity_poly.pdbx_seq_one_letter_code
_entity_poly.pdbx_strand_id
1 'polypeptide(L)'
;PPSRIVESTSVVGPGYVNIVLSSDWIAQRIQDMLIHGIESWSPILPVKRVVLDFSSPNIAKEMHVGHIRSTIIGDTLARIFEFANIEVLRRNHVGDWGTQVPNSRVLRS
;
A
#
# COMPACT_ATOMS: atom_id res chain seq x y z
N PRO A 1 -22.80 17.66 -22.75
CA PRO A 1 -21.92 18.83 -22.62
C PRO A 1 -20.49 18.51 -23.10
N PRO A 2 -19.81 19.42 -23.80
CA PRO A 2 -18.41 19.22 -24.16
C PRO A 2 -17.54 19.13 -22.90
N SER A 3 -16.67 18.13 -22.82
CA SER A 3 -15.74 17.90 -21.73
C SER A 3 -14.31 17.98 -22.27
N ARG A 4 -13.40 18.60 -21.53
CA ARG A 4 -11.97 18.60 -21.89
C ARG A 4 -11.37 17.18 -21.79
N ILE A 5 -11.97 16.30 -20.98
CA ILE A 5 -11.45 14.96 -20.69
C ILE A 5 -11.90 13.95 -21.74
N VAL A 6 -13.15 14.06 -22.20
CA VAL A 6 -13.79 13.07 -23.08
C VAL A 6 -13.84 13.61 -24.50
N GLU A 7 -13.19 12.91 -25.41
CA GLU A 7 -13.17 13.23 -26.84
C GLU A 7 -14.44 12.75 -27.55
N SER A 8 -14.85 11.50 -27.27
CA SER A 8 -16.09 10.96 -27.81
C SER A 8 -16.65 9.84 -26.94
N THR A 9 -17.94 9.57 -27.11
CA THR A 9 -18.64 8.46 -26.48
C THR A 9 -19.48 7.73 -27.51
N SER A 10 -19.50 6.40 -27.47
CA SER A 10 -20.35 5.59 -28.36
C SER A 10 -20.98 4.43 -27.60
N VAL A 11 -22.16 3.99 -28.06
CA VAL A 11 -22.84 2.81 -27.50
C VAL A 11 -22.55 1.63 -28.41
N VAL A 12 -22.11 0.50 -27.83
CA VAL A 12 -21.77 -0.71 -28.56
C VAL A 12 -22.54 -1.90 -28.02
N GLY A 13 -23.10 -2.71 -28.92
CA GLY A 13 -23.83 -3.93 -28.57
C GLY A 13 -25.00 -3.67 -27.59
N PRO A 14 -25.26 -4.58 -26.63
CA PRO A 14 -26.39 -4.48 -25.72
C PRO A 14 -26.10 -3.53 -24.55
N GLY A 15 -25.76 -2.27 -24.85
CA GLY A 15 -25.70 -1.19 -23.84
C GLY A 15 -24.33 -0.89 -23.24
N TYR A 16 -23.22 -1.33 -23.84
CA TYR A 16 -21.89 -0.88 -23.43
C TYR A 16 -21.66 0.57 -23.88
N VAL A 17 -21.02 1.38 -23.04
CA VAL A 17 -20.61 2.74 -23.38
C VAL A 17 -19.10 2.79 -23.50
N ASN A 18 -18.62 3.01 -24.72
CA ASN A 18 -17.23 3.31 -24.99
C ASN A 18 -16.99 4.80 -24.76
N ILE A 19 -15.90 5.11 -24.06
CA ILE A 19 -15.46 6.49 -23.79
C ILE A 19 -14.04 6.62 -24.32
N VAL A 20 -13.84 7.54 -25.27
CA VAL A 20 -12.52 7.90 -25.77
C VAL A 20 -12.06 9.14 -25.03
N LEU A 21 -10.88 9.06 -24.40
CA LEU A 21 -10.27 10.17 -23.69
C LEU A 21 -9.53 11.08 -24.69
N SER A 22 -9.56 12.38 -24.42
CA SER A 22 -8.86 13.38 -25.24
C SER A 22 -7.35 13.20 -25.16
N SER A 23 -6.72 13.08 -26.33
CA SER A 23 -5.26 13.00 -26.45
C SER A 23 -4.57 14.25 -25.87
N ASP A 24 -5.12 15.44 -26.09
CA ASP A 24 -4.59 16.70 -25.54
C ASP A 24 -4.65 16.71 -24.02
N TRP A 25 -5.74 16.19 -23.44
CA TRP A 25 -5.85 16.09 -22.00
C TRP A 25 -4.84 15.11 -21.42
N ILE A 26 -4.65 13.93 -22.04
CA ILE A 26 -3.63 12.96 -21.62
C ILE A 26 -2.23 13.58 -21.68
N ALA A 27 -1.90 14.25 -22.79
CA ALA A 27 -0.60 14.89 -22.98
C ALA A 27 -0.33 15.94 -21.89
N GLN A 28 -1.32 16.79 -21.58
CA GLN A 28 -1.20 17.77 -20.50
C GLN A 28 -0.96 17.09 -19.15
N ARG A 29 -1.70 16.01 -18.83
CA ARG A 29 -1.53 15.29 -17.56
C ARG A 29 -0.14 14.67 -17.39
N ILE A 30 0.44 14.16 -18.48
CA ILE A 30 1.81 13.64 -18.50
C ILE A 30 2.81 14.79 -18.34
N GLN A 31 2.62 15.90 -19.04
CA GLN A 31 3.48 17.07 -18.92
C GLN A 31 3.48 17.62 -17.48
N ASP A 32 2.30 17.75 -16.86
CA ASP A 32 2.17 18.19 -15.48
C ASP A 32 2.95 17.26 -14.53
N MET A 33 2.89 15.94 -14.74
CA MET A 33 3.64 14.95 -13.97
C MET A 33 5.15 15.08 -14.16
N LEU A 34 5.62 15.36 -15.38
CA LEU A 34 7.04 15.55 -15.65
C LEU A 34 7.59 16.82 -14.98
N ILE A 35 6.78 17.87 -14.89
CA ILE A 35 7.17 19.16 -14.30
C ILE A 35 7.10 19.10 -12.77
N HIS A 36 6.02 18.55 -12.21
CA HIS A 36 5.73 18.57 -10.77
C HIS A 36 6.11 17.28 -10.04
N GLY A 37 6.58 16.26 -10.77
CA GLY A 37 6.93 14.95 -10.23
C GLY A 37 5.74 14.01 -10.07
N ILE A 38 6.04 12.72 -9.83
CA ILE A 38 5.04 11.64 -9.69
C ILE A 38 4.12 11.84 -8.47
N GLU A 39 4.56 12.60 -7.47
CA GLU A 39 3.76 12.95 -6.29
C GLU A 39 2.50 13.74 -6.67
N SER A 40 2.49 14.45 -7.80
CA SER A 40 1.29 15.12 -8.33
C SER A 40 0.16 14.15 -8.70
N TRP A 41 0.47 12.85 -8.85
CA TRP A 41 -0.47 11.77 -9.11
C TRP A 41 -0.82 10.98 -7.85
N SER A 42 -0.28 11.38 -6.69
CA SER A 42 -0.67 10.83 -5.41
C SER A 42 -2.19 10.96 -5.21
N PRO A 43 -2.90 9.87 -4.90
CA PRO A 43 -4.33 9.95 -4.64
C PRO A 43 -4.59 10.70 -3.34
N ILE A 44 -5.54 11.63 -3.37
CA ILE A 44 -5.99 12.32 -2.16
C ILE A 44 -7.05 11.44 -1.49
N LEU A 45 -6.67 10.81 -0.39
CA LEU A 45 -7.56 9.97 0.40
C LEU A 45 -8.05 10.74 1.64
N PRO A 46 -9.32 10.57 2.06
CA PRO A 46 -9.85 11.23 3.26
C PRO A 46 -9.33 10.61 4.58
N VAL A 47 -8.27 9.79 4.50
CA VAL A 47 -7.68 9.05 5.61
C VAL A 47 -6.36 9.71 5.98
N LYS A 48 -6.18 10.05 7.26
CA LYS A 48 -4.96 10.71 7.73
C LYS A 48 -3.87 9.73 8.16
N ARG A 49 -4.28 8.54 8.64
CA ARG A 49 -3.36 7.59 9.27
C ARG A 49 -3.82 6.15 9.08
N VAL A 50 -2.88 5.26 8.81
CA VAL A 50 -3.08 3.81 8.72
C VAL A 50 -2.09 3.11 9.63
N VAL A 51 -2.56 2.10 10.36
CA VAL A 51 -1.71 1.19 11.14
C VAL A 51 -1.62 -0.13 10.37
N LEU A 52 -0.39 -0.56 10.08
CA LEU A 52 -0.15 -1.85 9.44
C LEU A 52 0.59 -2.76 10.42
N ASP A 53 -0.02 -3.88 10.75
CA ASP A 53 0.59 -4.95 11.55
C ASP A 53 0.98 -6.11 10.63
N PHE A 54 2.28 -6.35 10.50
CA PHE A 54 2.82 -7.37 9.61
C PHE A 54 4.19 -7.87 10.11
N SER A 55 4.71 -8.92 9.47
CA SER A 55 5.94 -9.63 9.82
C SER A 55 5.84 -10.56 11.03
N SER A 56 5.38 -10.10 12.21
CA SER A 56 5.29 -10.86 13.47
C SER A 56 6.29 -12.03 13.60
N PRO A 57 7.62 -11.80 13.45
CA PRO A 57 8.58 -12.87 13.54
C PRO A 57 8.67 -13.31 15.00
N ASN A 58 8.30 -14.55 15.28
CA ASN A 58 8.51 -15.15 16.60
C ASN A 58 10.01 -15.16 16.93
N ILE A 59 10.43 -14.43 17.98
CA ILE A 59 11.82 -14.37 18.49
C ILE A 59 12.39 -15.76 18.84
N ALA A 60 11.54 -16.79 18.99
CA ALA A 60 11.93 -18.15 19.37
C ALA A 60 11.93 -19.19 18.22
N LYS A 61 11.73 -18.81 16.95
CA LYS A 61 11.71 -19.78 15.82
C LYS A 61 12.24 -19.17 14.52
N GLU A 62 13.03 -19.93 13.77
CA GLU A 62 13.59 -19.52 12.46
C GLU A 62 12.51 -18.93 11.54
N MET A 63 12.87 -17.89 10.79
CA MET A 63 11.97 -17.28 9.81
C MET A 63 11.63 -18.28 8.70
N HIS A 64 10.43 -18.85 8.75
CA HIS A 64 9.89 -19.72 7.70
C HIS A 64 9.19 -18.90 6.60
N VAL A 65 9.06 -19.49 5.41
CA VAL A 65 8.47 -18.90 4.17
C VAL A 65 7.08 -18.27 4.38
N GLY A 66 6.34 -18.68 5.43
CA GLY A 66 5.05 -18.09 5.80
C GLY A 66 5.12 -16.61 6.24
N HIS A 67 6.19 -16.19 6.94
CA HIS A 67 6.35 -14.80 7.40
C HIS A 67 6.95 -13.88 6.34
N ILE A 68 7.61 -14.44 5.33
CA ILE A 68 8.15 -13.67 4.20
C ILE A 68 7.02 -13.06 3.38
N ARG A 69 5.93 -13.80 3.16
CA ARG A 69 4.76 -13.32 2.41
C ARG A 69 4.07 -12.14 3.11
N SER A 70 3.80 -12.25 4.41
CA SER A 70 3.17 -11.16 5.17
C SER A 70 4.09 -9.93 5.25
N THR A 71 5.41 -10.14 5.33
CA THR A 71 6.39 -9.06 5.32
C THR A 71 6.41 -8.30 3.98
N ILE A 72 6.44 -9.00 2.85
CA ILE A 72 6.44 -8.36 1.51
C ILE A 72 5.14 -7.61 1.26
N ILE A 73 3.99 -8.22 1.59
CA ILE A 73 2.68 -7.57 1.39
C ILE A 73 2.56 -6.34 2.30
N GLY A 74 2.95 -6.46 3.57
CA GLY A 74 2.90 -5.36 4.52
C GLY A 74 3.77 -4.18 4.11
N ASP A 75 5.00 -4.43 3.66
CA ASP A 75 5.89 -3.37 3.17
C ASP A 75 5.36 -2.72 1.89
N THR A 76 4.81 -3.52 0.96
CA THR A 76 4.20 -3.01 -0.28
C THR A 76 3.02 -2.09 0.03
N LEU A 77 2.12 -2.50 0.93
CA LEU A 77 0.98 -1.68 1.36
C LEU A 77 1.44 -0.40 2.04
N ALA A 78 2.47 -0.49 2.90
CA ALA A 78 3.02 0.68 3.58
C ALA A 78 3.52 1.73 2.57
N ARG A 79 4.27 1.30 1.54
CA ARG A 79 4.75 2.18 0.47
C ARG A 79 3.62 2.80 -0.34
N ILE A 80 2.54 2.06 -0.62
CA ILE A 80 1.36 2.57 -1.33
C ILE A 80 0.68 3.67 -0.51
N PHE A 81 0.50 3.46 0.79
CA PHE A 81 -0.11 4.47 1.67
C PHE A 81 0.78 5.69 1.88
N GLU A 82 2.10 5.51 2.00
CA GLU A 82 3.05 6.62 2.03
C GLU A 82 3.02 7.44 0.74
N PHE A 83 2.97 6.77 -0.43
CA PHE A 83 2.79 7.45 -1.71
C PHE A 83 1.48 8.23 -1.78
N ALA A 84 0.42 7.76 -1.11
CA ALA A 84 -0.85 8.48 -0.94
C ALA A 84 -0.81 9.59 0.12
N ASN A 85 0.37 9.99 0.62
CA ASN A 85 0.56 10.99 1.67
C ASN A 85 -0.17 10.68 2.99
N ILE A 86 -0.36 9.39 3.29
CA ILE A 86 -0.96 8.93 4.54
C ILE A 86 0.14 8.65 5.56
N GLU A 87 -0.08 9.03 6.81
CA GLU A 87 0.81 8.65 7.91
C GLU A 87 0.71 7.14 8.17
N VAL A 88 1.79 6.40 7.93
CA VAL A 88 1.83 4.95 8.14
C VAL A 88 2.56 4.60 9.43
N LEU A 89 1.84 4.00 10.37
CA LEU A 89 2.41 3.38 11.56
C LEU A 89 2.62 1.89 11.32
N ARG A 90 3.86 1.50 11.02
CA ARG A 90 4.26 0.09 10.95
C ARG A 90 4.39 -0.46 12.37
N ARG A 91 3.59 -1.47 12.71
CA ARG A 91 3.70 -2.23 13.96
C ARG A 91 4.21 -3.62 13.60
N ASN A 92 5.20 -4.07 14.35
CA ASN A 92 5.63 -5.45 14.34
C ASN A 92 5.13 -6.04 15.65
N HIS A 93 3.99 -6.72 15.65
CA HIS A 93 3.54 -7.47 16.82
C HIS A 93 4.42 -8.70 16.97
N VAL A 94 5.60 -8.50 17.58
CA VAL A 94 6.43 -9.59 18.07
C VAL A 94 5.68 -10.20 19.24
N GLY A 95 5.53 -11.53 19.24
CA GLY A 95 4.81 -12.26 20.29
C GLY A 95 5.60 -12.24 21.60
N ASP A 96 5.53 -11.14 22.35
CA ASP A 96 6.33 -10.92 23.56
C ASP A 96 5.59 -11.31 24.85
N TRP A 97 4.33 -11.75 24.75
CA TRP A 97 3.51 -12.10 25.92
C TRP A 97 3.26 -13.60 26.04
N GLY A 98 4.33 -14.32 26.40
CA GLY A 98 4.28 -15.73 26.77
C GLY A 98 5.59 -16.18 27.40
N THR A 99 5.67 -16.09 28.73
CA THR A 99 6.80 -16.49 29.57
C THR A 99 7.26 -17.93 29.28
N GLN A 100 8.27 -18.12 28.43
CA GLN A 100 9.08 -19.34 28.47
C GLN A 100 10.23 -19.08 29.43
N VAL A 101 10.03 -19.39 30.71
CA VAL A 101 11.14 -19.61 31.64
C VAL A 101 11.85 -20.90 31.21
N PRO A 102 13.05 -20.86 30.61
CA PRO A 102 13.83 -22.07 30.44
C PRO A 102 14.34 -22.40 31.84
N ASN A 103 13.80 -23.47 32.43
CA ASN A 103 14.24 -23.98 33.72
C ASN A 103 15.71 -24.39 33.58
N SER A 104 16.63 -23.47 33.89
CA SER A 104 18.06 -23.68 33.84
C SER A 104 18.68 -23.15 35.12
N ARG A 105 19.37 -24.07 35.82
CA ARG A 105 20.21 -23.90 37.01
C ARG A 105 19.49 -23.77 38.36
N VAL A 106 19.16 -24.94 38.92
CA VAL A 106 19.34 -25.14 40.37
C VAL A 106 20.84 -25.38 40.61
N LEU A 107 21.55 -24.32 41.03
CA LEU A 107 22.82 -24.40 41.72
C LEU A 107 22.72 -23.53 42.97
N ARG A 108 22.64 -24.17 44.15
CA ARG A 108 23.07 -23.67 45.47
C ARG A 108 23.38 -24.92 46.31
N SER A 109 24.67 -25.21 46.52
CA SER A 109 25.47 -24.92 47.73
C SER A 109 25.25 -25.96 48.81
#